data_AF-A0A8H5FFE4-F1
#
_entry.id   AF-A0A8H5FFE4-F1
#
_cell.length_a   1.000
_cell.length_b   1.000
_cell.length_c   1.000
_cell.angle_alpha   90.00
_cell.angle_beta   90.00
_cell.angle_gamma   90.00
#
_symmetry.space_group_name_H-M   'P 1'
#
loop_
_entity.id
_entity.type
_entity.pdbx_description
1 polymer ?
#
loop_
_entity_poly.entity_id
_entity_poly.type
_entity_poly.pdbx_seq_one_letter_code
_entity_poly.pdbx_strand_id
1 'polypeptide(L)'
;MPGPTPRTRTARKQASKAKESLESRRARQRAHVAPCNTLDEGGNTRCNRPSTSGYPELNRCSEHHNQYLAQHTKYKEAQAEVARIRGERKIPSERDIAECTSRAEAEEAWKWVSSYAEALWVESAERALHSKRFFLEVDEGHEKRIQVLEKKRANANHLIEKLSERALELLIEEHYEAKASDVPKSQETCNHTHPEIHLPHTQAVLATPSLKIPPTANAAIRVDADVDTPATPLPFYRPGGRIRDPVKVIVQSEHPSDIDSLARAKILLAVVEAKRAQEDLAEKRRLLAQRSQHLAEKRLLLEKMLIWKVYLERATEEVEKDATAKAFVTAKSMTSQAVERVGLGRLGVKSSSISMPPYPGLTGILDYTRQTRRALLASVDEAVQIAEDEARIVTKSGMEKFRALSNQYLPGDGGYTLVFKPEAMFNGRRLGTEGVNGQRFPGACNHAGNTIINGGQRGPSPTRPTQRRAMKVVAIGLGSMTLFRGPILGARALLEGIVRVMDLLSTDTAKKWAAPIFGAVTLGAIAYLPLDFYLPWIPRIVGRLVEASIIWDSDGSEPPVSFVDAHAARVAEETRKVLSNAKWDLRERFRRLIDQLSNEVRSAEWTERKGS
;
A
#
# COMPACT_ATOMS: atom_id res chain seq x y z
N MET A 1 77.31 -64.82 -30.26
CA MET A 1 76.07 -64.34 -29.61
C MET A 1 76.37 -63.03 -28.89
N PRO A 2 76.12 -61.85 -29.48
CA PRO A 2 76.37 -60.58 -28.80
C PRO A 2 75.24 -60.27 -27.81
N GLY A 3 75.61 -59.95 -26.57
CA GLY A 3 74.70 -59.70 -25.46
C GLY A 3 73.95 -58.35 -25.56
N PRO A 4 72.84 -58.20 -24.81
CA PRO A 4 71.98 -57.02 -24.84
C PRO A 4 72.71 -55.79 -24.29
N THR A 5 72.76 -54.72 -25.08
CA THR A 5 73.44 -53.47 -24.73
C THR A 5 72.66 -52.65 -23.68
N PRO A 6 73.35 -52.00 -22.73
CA PRO A 6 72.74 -51.26 -21.63
C PRO A 6 72.37 -49.84 -22.07
N ARG A 7 71.27 -49.67 -22.83
CA ARG A 7 70.81 -48.33 -23.25
C ARG A 7 69.36 -47.96 -22.87
N THR A 8 68.65 -48.77 -22.08
CA THR A 8 67.21 -48.57 -21.85
C THR A 8 66.80 -48.01 -20.48
N ARG A 9 67.71 -47.81 -19.51
CA ARG A 9 67.33 -47.32 -18.16
C ARG A 9 67.12 -45.81 -18.05
N THR A 10 67.78 -44.99 -18.86
CA THR A 10 67.68 -43.51 -18.76
C THR A 10 66.39 -42.96 -19.39
N ALA A 11 65.93 -43.54 -20.50
CA ALA A 11 64.67 -43.13 -21.15
C ALA A 11 63.43 -43.36 -20.26
N ARG A 12 63.40 -44.45 -19.49
CA ARG A 12 62.27 -44.76 -18.59
C ARG A 12 62.15 -43.77 -17.41
N LYS A 13 63.28 -43.23 -16.93
CA LYS A 13 63.33 -42.26 -15.82
C LYS A 13 62.92 -40.84 -16.27
N GLN A 14 63.17 -40.49 -17.54
CA GLN A 14 62.69 -39.22 -18.10
C GLN A 14 61.19 -39.26 -18.41
N ALA A 15 60.65 -40.39 -18.87
CA ALA A 15 59.21 -40.57 -19.10
C ALA A 15 58.38 -40.51 -17.79
N SER A 16 58.88 -41.04 -16.67
CA SER A 16 58.18 -40.95 -15.37
C SER A 16 58.16 -39.53 -14.83
N LYS A 17 59.25 -38.77 -14.99
CA LYS A 17 59.34 -37.36 -14.54
C LYS A 17 58.42 -36.43 -15.37
N ALA A 18 58.23 -36.74 -16.65
CA ALA A 18 57.29 -36.02 -17.51
C ALA A 18 55.81 -36.32 -17.13
N LYS A 19 55.49 -37.56 -16.75
CA LYS A 19 54.15 -37.92 -16.26
C LYS A 19 53.82 -37.24 -14.93
N GLU A 20 54.75 -37.21 -13.99
CA GLU A 20 54.58 -36.57 -12.67
C GLU A 20 54.43 -35.03 -12.79
N SER A 21 55.17 -34.40 -13.71
CA SER A 21 55.01 -32.99 -14.06
C SER A 21 53.63 -32.67 -14.64
N LEU A 22 53.10 -33.53 -15.51
CA LEU A 22 51.78 -33.36 -16.11
C LEU A 22 50.65 -33.59 -15.10
N GLU A 23 50.78 -34.59 -14.22
CA GLU A 23 49.82 -34.84 -13.13
C GLU A 23 49.83 -33.72 -12.10
N SER A 24 51.00 -33.19 -11.73
CA SER A 24 51.12 -32.03 -10.84
C SER A 24 50.53 -30.76 -11.45
N ARG A 25 50.72 -30.53 -12.76
CA ARG A 25 50.03 -29.45 -13.50
C ARG A 25 48.51 -29.65 -13.53
N ARG A 26 48.02 -30.86 -13.78
CA ARG A 26 46.59 -31.19 -13.73
C ARG A 26 46.01 -31.05 -12.32
N ALA A 27 46.75 -31.40 -11.28
CA ALA A 27 46.34 -31.23 -9.88
C ALA A 27 46.26 -29.75 -9.48
N ARG A 28 47.23 -28.93 -9.89
CA ARG A 28 47.19 -27.46 -9.70
C ARG A 28 46.06 -26.79 -10.50
N GLN A 29 45.77 -27.28 -11.71
CA GLN A 29 44.61 -26.82 -12.49
C GLN A 29 43.26 -27.22 -11.85
N ARG A 30 43.19 -28.36 -11.14
CA ARG A 30 41.99 -28.76 -10.37
C ARG A 30 41.78 -27.97 -9.08
N ALA A 31 42.85 -27.36 -8.53
CA ALA A 31 42.80 -26.70 -7.22
C ALA A 31 42.22 -25.28 -7.22
N HIS A 32 41.94 -24.68 -8.39
CA HIS A 32 41.39 -23.32 -8.52
C HIS A 32 40.12 -23.26 -9.36
N VAL A 33 39.23 -24.24 -9.20
CA VAL A 33 37.87 -24.12 -9.78
C VAL A 33 37.03 -23.33 -8.78
N ALA A 34 36.65 -22.10 -9.15
CA ALA A 34 35.75 -21.29 -8.33
C ALA A 34 34.42 -22.03 -8.11
N PRO A 35 33.82 -21.94 -6.92
CA PRO A 35 32.48 -22.47 -6.70
C PRO A 35 31.48 -21.69 -7.58
N CYS A 36 30.42 -22.36 -8.01
CA CYS A 36 29.31 -21.73 -8.70
C CYS A 36 28.65 -20.69 -7.76
N ASN A 37 28.38 -19.49 -8.26
CA ASN A 37 27.75 -18.44 -7.46
C ASN A 37 26.26 -18.23 -7.82
N THR A 38 25.68 -19.13 -8.62
CA THR A 38 24.28 -19.09 -9.01
C THR A 38 23.39 -19.44 -7.81
N LEU A 39 22.24 -18.76 -7.70
CA LEU A 39 21.21 -19.09 -6.74
C LEU A 39 20.38 -20.30 -7.21
N ASP A 40 20.10 -21.21 -6.29
CA ASP A 40 19.22 -22.35 -6.54
C ASP A 40 17.77 -21.89 -6.81
N GLU A 41 16.87 -22.79 -7.23
CA GLU A 41 15.48 -22.47 -7.64
C GLU A 41 14.67 -21.69 -6.59
N GLY A 42 14.97 -21.90 -5.31
CA GLY A 42 14.33 -21.18 -4.21
C GLY A 42 14.89 -19.78 -3.94
N GLY A 43 15.94 -19.35 -4.64
CA GLY A 43 16.61 -18.05 -4.44
C GLY A 43 17.36 -17.92 -3.11
N ASN A 44 17.37 -18.96 -2.27
CA ASN A 44 17.83 -18.88 -0.87
C ASN A 44 19.25 -19.43 -0.66
N THR A 45 19.71 -20.33 -1.53
CA THR A 45 21.01 -21.00 -1.37
C THR A 45 21.86 -20.83 -2.63
N ARG A 46 23.18 -20.66 -2.43
CA ARG A 46 24.15 -20.60 -3.52
C ARG A 46 24.67 -22.00 -3.82
N CYS A 47 24.84 -22.31 -5.10
CA CYS A 47 25.29 -23.62 -5.54
C CYS A 47 26.80 -23.84 -5.34
N ASN A 48 27.22 -24.64 -4.36
CA ASN A 48 28.65 -24.88 -4.12
C ASN A 48 29.36 -25.84 -5.10
N ARG A 49 28.76 -26.17 -6.26
CA ARG A 49 29.36 -27.08 -7.24
C ARG A 49 30.51 -26.39 -8.00
N PRO A 50 31.56 -27.13 -8.41
CA PRO A 50 32.66 -26.55 -9.18
C PRO A 50 32.16 -25.96 -10.50
N SER A 51 32.64 -24.77 -10.85
CA SER A 51 32.33 -24.15 -12.14
C SER A 51 32.89 -24.97 -13.32
N THR A 52 32.19 -24.97 -14.45
CA THR A 52 32.62 -25.70 -15.64
C THR A 52 33.63 -24.84 -16.42
N SER A 53 34.77 -25.44 -16.74
CA SER A 53 35.83 -24.78 -17.53
C SER A 53 35.39 -24.61 -18.99
N GLY A 54 35.07 -23.38 -19.41
CA GLY A 54 34.71 -23.03 -20.79
C GLY A 54 34.20 -21.58 -20.93
N TYR A 55 34.28 -21.01 -22.13
CA TYR A 55 33.90 -19.63 -22.47
C TYR A 55 32.35 -19.48 -22.57
N PRO A 56 31.73 -18.32 -22.23
CA PRO A 56 32.27 -17.08 -21.66
C PRO A 56 31.90 -16.93 -20.17
N GLU A 57 32.89 -16.63 -19.33
CA GLU A 57 32.78 -16.33 -17.89
C GLU A 57 32.46 -17.49 -16.92
N LEU A 58 33.42 -17.70 -16.01
CA LEU A 58 33.77 -18.96 -15.35
C LEU A 58 33.04 -19.22 -14.00
N ASN A 59 31.81 -18.73 -13.82
CA ASN A 59 31.17 -18.69 -12.50
C ASN A 59 29.98 -19.65 -12.30
N ARG A 60 29.72 -20.57 -13.25
CA ARG A 60 28.56 -21.49 -13.19
C ARG A 60 28.96 -22.95 -13.39
N CYS A 61 28.33 -23.86 -12.65
CA CYS A 61 28.45 -25.29 -12.90
C CYS A 61 27.65 -25.68 -14.17
N SER A 62 27.88 -26.88 -14.71
CA SER A 62 27.27 -27.34 -15.97
C SER A 62 25.75 -27.33 -15.93
N GLU A 63 25.17 -27.72 -14.80
CA GLU A 63 23.73 -27.69 -14.57
C GLU A 63 23.17 -26.27 -14.62
N HIS A 64 23.77 -25.35 -13.86
CA HIS A 64 23.36 -23.93 -13.88
C HIS A 64 23.63 -23.24 -15.20
N HIS A 65 24.62 -23.70 -15.97
CA HIS A 65 24.84 -23.22 -17.33
C HIS A 65 23.72 -23.66 -18.27
N ASN A 66 23.28 -24.92 -18.20
CA ASN A 66 22.14 -25.40 -18.98
C ASN A 66 20.84 -24.67 -18.60
N GLN A 67 20.61 -24.43 -17.31
CA GLN A 67 19.47 -23.64 -16.84
C GLN A 67 19.54 -22.18 -17.32
N TYR A 68 20.74 -21.59 -17.33
CA TYR A 68 20.98 -20.26 -17.88
C TYR A 68 20.60 -20.21 -19.35
N LEU A 69 21.08 -21.17 -20.17
CA LEU A 69 20.72 -21.25 -21.58
C LEU A 69 19.21 -21.44 -21.77
N ALA A 70 18.57 -22.31 -20.96
CA ALA A 70 17.13 -22.52 -21.03
C ALA A 70 16.33 -21.25 -20.71
N GLN A 71 16.65 -20.54 -19.62
CA GLN A 71 15.98 -19.27 -19.28
C GLN A 71 16.31 -18.16 -20.29
N HIS A 72 17.52 -18.15 -20.83
CA HIS A 72 17.91 -17.24 -21.89
C HIS A 72 17.05 -17.44 -23.14
N THR A 73 16.86 -18.69 -23.56
CA THR A 73 15.97 -19.06 -24.66
C THR A 73 14.54 -18.63 -24.38
N LYS A 74 14.01 -18.88 -23.18
CA LYS A 74 12.64 -18.47 -22.79
C LYS A 74 12.40 -16.98 -22.93
N TYR A 75 13.27 -16.12 -22.38
CA TYR A 75 13.04 -14.68 -22.50
C TYR A 75 13.25 -14.19 -23.94
N LYS A 76 14.06 -14.87 -24.75
CA LYS A 76 14.23 -14.58 -26.19
C LYS A 76 13.02 -14.99 -27.00
N GLU A 77 12.39 -16.12 -26.70
CA GLU A 77 11.11 -16.53 -27.26
C GLU A 77 10.01 -15.54 -26.90
N ALA A 78 9.91 -15.13 -25.63
CA ALA A 78 8.99 -14.07 -25.20
C ALA A 78 9.24 -12.73 -25.91
N GLN A 79 10.51 -12.37 -26.12
CA GLN A 79 10.87 -11.18 -26.90
C GLN A 79 10.43 -11.32 -28.37
N ALA A 80 10.58 -12.51 -28.97
CA ALA A 80 10.12 -12.79 -30.33
C ALA A 80 8.59 -12.75 -30.43
N GLU A 81 7.89 -13.21 -29.39
CA GLU A 81 6.43 -13.16 -29.30
C GLU A 81 5.90 -11.73 -29.23
N VAL A 82 6.55 -10.87 -28.43
CA VAL A 82 6.26 -9.41 -28.42
C VAL A 82 6.46 -8.81 -29.81
N ALA A 83 7.52 -9.20 -30.52
CA ALA A 83 7.75 -8.74 -31.88
C ALA A 83 6.71 -9.28 -32.88
N ARG A 84 6.28 -10.53 -32.72
CA ARG A 84 5.26 -11.19 -33.55
C ARG A 84 3.88 -10.55 -33.38
N ILE A 85 3.44 -10.32 -32.14
CA ILE A 85 2.15 -9.68 -31.84
C ILE A 85 2.15 -8.22 -32.31
N ARG A 86 3.28 -7.53 -32.14
CA ARG A 86 3.44 -6.16 -32.64
C ARG A 86 3.36 -6.13 -34.17
N GLY A 87 4.04 -7.06 -34.85
CA GLY A 87 4.06 -7.17 -36.31
C GLY A 87 4.31 -5.81 -36.98
N GLU A 88 3.58 -5.54 -38.05
CA GLU A 88 3.52 -4.23 -38.72
C GLU A 88 2.43 -3.30 -38.16
N ARG A 89 1.59 -3.80 -37.23
CA ARG A 89 0.51 -3.01 -36.65
C ARG A 89 1.10 -1.90 -35.78
N LYS A 90 0.69 -0.65 -36.04
CA LYS A 90 1.00 0.49 -35.19
C LYS A 90 0.12 0.43 -33.94
N ILE A 91 0.71 0.68 -32.76
CA ILE A 91 -0.06 0.80 -31.52
C ILE A 91 -1.04 1.98 -31.69
N PRO A 92 -2.36 1.79 -31.48
CA PRO A 92 -3.34 2.88 -31.59
C PRO A 92 -2.94 4.05 -30.69
N SER A 93 -2.91 5.25 -31.25
CA SER A 93 -2.83 6.48 -30.48
C SER A 93 -4.20 6.83 -29.88
N GLU A 94 -4.25 7.70 -28.88
CA GLU A 94 -5.52 8.17 -28.32
C GLU A 94 -6.44 8.81 -29.36
N ARG A 95 -5.86 9.42 -30.41
CA ARG A 95 -6.62 9.96 -31.54
C ARG A 95 -7.25 8.86 -32.37
N ASP A 96 -6.50 7.81 -32.69
CA ASP A 96 -7.02 6.66 -33.43
C ASP A 96 -8.18 5.99 -32.66
N ILE A 97 -8.08 5.94 -31.32
CA ILE A 97 -9.15 5.43 -30.44
C ILE A 97 -10.40 6.32 -30.50
N ALA A 98 -10.24 7.64 -30.45
CA ALA A 98 -11.36 8.58 -30.55
C ALA A 98 -12.03 8.56 -31.93
N GLU A 99 -11.26 8.27 -32.98
CA GLU A 99 -11.73 8.13 -34.36
C GLU A 99 -12.41 6.78 -34.64
N CYS A 100 -12.36 5.81 -33.72
CA CYS A 100 -13.12 4.56 -33.86
C CYS A 100 -14.62 4.87 -33.92
N THR A 101 -15.23 4.49 -35.04
CA THR A 101 -16.67 4.71 -35.33
C THR A 101 -17.52 3.46 -35.09
N SER A 102 -16.91 2.27 -35.11
CA SER A 102 -17.60 1.01 -34.90
C SER A 102 -17.18 0.36 -33.59
N ARG A 103 -18.15 -0.17 -32.84
CA ARG A 103 -17.89 -0.97 -31.63
C ARG A 103 -16.99 -2.17 -31.93
N ALA A 104 -17.19 -2.84 -33.07
CA ALA A 104 -16.41 -4.00 -33.46
C ALA A 104 -14.92 -3.66 -33.67
N GLU A 105 -14.62 -2.49 -34.23
CA GLU A 105 -13.26 -1.99 -34.42
C GLU A 105 -12.58 -1.70 -33.08
N ALA A 106 -13.29 -1.02 -32.17
CA ALA A 106 -12.80 -0.73 -30.81
C ALA A 106 -12.54 -2.03 -30.02
N GLU A 107 -13.42 -3.03 -30.13
CA GLU A 107 -13.24 -4.34 -29.49
C GLU A 107 -12.06 -5.14 -30.09
N GLU A 108 -11.86 -5.11 -31.41
CA GLU A 108 -10.68 -5.76 -32.04
C GLU A 108 -9.38 -5.10 -31.58
N ALA A 109 -9.33 -3.75 -31.59
CA ALA A 109 -8.20 -3.00 -31.10
C ALA A 109 -7.93 -3.31 -29.62
N TRP A 110 -8.97 -3.36 -28.78
CA TRP A 110 -8.87 -3.71 -27.36
C TRP A 110 -8.29 -5.12 -27.15
N LYS A 111 -8.77 -6.13 -27.89
CA LYS A 111 -8.24 -7.50 -27.84
C LYS A 111 -6.77 -7.54 -28.22
N TRP A 112 -6.39 -6.84 -29.28
CA TRP A 112 -5.00 -6.79 -29.75
C TRP A 112 -4.07 -6.11 -28.74
N VAL A 113 -4.44 -4.93 -28.20
CA VAL A 113 -3.63 -4.23 -27.19
C VAL A 113 -3.51 -5.06 -25.91
N SER A 114 -4.56 -5.79 -25.53
CA SER A 114 -4.54 -6.70 -24.38
C SER A 114 -3.53 -7.83 -24.57
N SER A 115 -3.54 -8.53 -25.72
CA SER A 115 -2.54 -9.55 -26.04
C SER A 115 -1.11 -8.98 -26.08
N TYR A 116 -0.94 -7.75 -26.58
CA TYR A 116 0.35 -7.07 -26.58
C TYR A 116 0.86 -6.75 -25.16
N ALA A 117 -0.02 -6.26 -24.28
CA ALA A 117 0.31 -5.99 -22.88
C ALA A 117 0.68 -7.26 -22.11
N GLU A 118 0.00 -8.38 -22.38
CA GLU A 118 0.32 -9.69 -21.81
C GLU A 118 1.70 -10.17 -22.26
N ALA A 119 2.01 -10.11 -23.56
CA ALA A 119 3.32 -10.50 -24.07
C ALA A 119 4.46 -9.65 -23.48
N LEU A 120 4.26 -8.34 -23.31
CA LEU A 120 5.23 -7.46 -22.63
C LEU A 120 5.47 -7.89 -21.19
N TRP A 121 4.41 -8.30 -20.48
CA TRP A 121 4.51 -8.80 -19.12
C TRP A 121 5.32 -10.10 -19.05
N VAL A 122 5.05 -11.07 -19.94
CA VAL A 122 5.81 -12.33 -20.02
C VAL A 122 7.28 -12.07 -20.32
N GLU A 123 7.62 -11.22 -21.29
CA GLU A 123 9.03 -10.86 -21.59
C GLU A 123 9.70 -10.24 -20.34
N SER A 124 9.01 -9.31 -19.67
CA SER A 124 9.55 -8.63 -18.48
C SER A 124 9.78 -9.60 -17.31
N ALA A 125 8.82 -10.49 -17.06
CA ALA A 125 8.89 -11.49 -16.00
C ALA A 125 10.03 -12.50 -16.24
N GLU A 126 10.16 -13.03 -17.45
CA GLU A 126 11.23 -13.98 -17.80
C GLU A 126 12.62 -13.33 -17.71
N ARG A 127 12.76 -12.06 -18.11
CA ARG A 127 14.01 -11.30 -17.94
C ARG A 127 14.35 -11.05 -16.47
N ALA A 128 13.36 -10.70 -15.66
CA ALA A 128 13.55 -10.49 -14.23
C ALA A 128 13.98 -11.78 -13.51
N LEU A 129 13.36 -12.91 -13.86
CA LEU A 129 13.74 -14.23 -13.35
C LEU A 129 15.17 -14.62 -13.76
N HIS A 130 15.50 -14.46 -15.05
CA HIS A 130 16.85 -14.71 -15.57
C HIS A 130 17.90 -13.83 -14.87
N SER A 131 17.61 -12.55 -14.71
CA SER A 131 18.51 -11.60 -14.05
C SER A 131 18.73 -11.95 -12.57
N LYS A 132 17.64 -12.13 -11.81
CA LYS A 132 17.69 -12.44 -10.38
C LYS A 132 18.41 -13.76 -10.07
N ARG A 133 18.25 -14.77 -10.93
CA ARG A 133 18.81 -16.11 -10.68
C ARG A 133 20.30 -16.19 -10.99
N PHE A 134 20.74 -15.56 -12.07
CA PHE A 134 22.08 -15.80 -12.63
C PHE A 134 23.08 -14.65 -12.43
N PHE A 135 22.64 -13.51 -11.92
CA PHE A 135 23.49 -12.34 -11.68
C PHE A 135 23.42 -11.93 -10.21
N LEU A 136 24.59 -11.74 -9.60
CA LEU A 136 24.72 -11.22 -8.24
C LEU A 136 24.34 -9.74 -8.18
N GLU A 137 24.76 -9.00 -9.20
CA GLU A 137 24.39 -7.62 -9.46
C GLU A 137 23.66 -7.62 -10.80
N VAL A 138 22.44 -7.07 -10.80
CA VAL A 138 21.63 -6.96 -12.02
C VAL A 138 22.42 -6.14 -13.04
N ASP A 139 22.67 -6.71 -14.22
CA ASP A 139 23.27 -5.99 -15.34
C ASP A 139 22.42 -4.76 -15.68
N GLU A 140 23.03 -3.57 -15.70
CA GLU A 140 22.34 -2.31 -16.02
C GLU A 140 21.55 -2.40 -17.34
N GLY A 141 22.05 -3.16 -18.32
CA GLY A 141 21.37 -3.38 -19.59
C GLY A 141 20.04 -4.13 -19.42
N HIS A 142 20.01 -5.15 -18.55
CA HIS A 142 18.80 -5.90 -18.21
C HIS A 142 17.81 -5.02 -17.44
N GLU A 143 18.28 -4.27 -16.45
CA GLU A 143 17.43 -3.39 -15.65
C GLU A 143 16.76 -2.32 -16.52
N LYS A 144 17.55 -1.61 -17.35
CA LYS A 144 17.04 -0.60 -18.29
C LYS A 144 16.02 -1.21 -19.25
N ARG A 145 16.25 -2.45 -19.73
CA ARG A 145 15.29 -3.13 -20.61
C ARG A 145 13.99 -3.48 -19.90
N ILE A 146 14.04 -3.98 -18.66
CA ILE A 146 12.84 -4.28 -17.85
C ILE A 146 12.03 -3.01 -17.62
N GLN A 147 12.67 -1.90 -17.21
CA GLN A 147 12.00 -0.60 -17.03
C GLN A 147 11.31 -0.11 -18.32
N VAL A 148 11.95 -0.28 -19.48
CA VAL A 148 11.35 0.06 -20.78
C VAL A 148 10.12 -0.81 -21.09
N LEU A 149 10.15 -2.10 -20.77
CA LEU A 149 9.01 -3.00 -20.95
C LEU A 149 7.85 -2.63 -20.03
N GLU A 150 8.14 -2.32 -18.77
CA GLU A 150 7.16 -1.87 -17.79
C GLU A 150 6.49 -0.55 -18.21
N LYS A 151 7.28 0.42 -18.69
CA LYS A 151 6.75 1.68 -19.22
C LYS A 151 5.84 1.44 -20.44
N LYS A 152 6.22 0.54 -21.34
CA LYS A 152 5.39 0.17 -22.50
C LYS A 152 4.10 -0.53 -22.07
N ARG A 153 4.16 -1.41 -21.08
CA ARG A 153 3.00 -2.10 -20.53
C ARG A 153 2.03 -1.13 -19.86
N ALA A 154 2.55 -0.18 -19.07
CA ALA A 154 1.73 0.88 -18.46
C ALA A 154 0.99 1.71 -19.53
N ASN A 155 1.69 2.08 -20.61
CA ASN A 155 1.06 2.74 -21.75
C ASN A 155 0.00 1.87 -22.45
N ALA A 156 0.27 0.58 -22.65
CA ALA A 156 -0.71 -0.34 -23.23
C ALA A 156 -1.97 -0.48 -22.34
N ASN A 157 -1.80 -0.60 -21.03
CA ASN A 157 -2.94 -0.65 -20.09
C ASN A 157 -3.79 0.62 -20.11
N HIS A 158 -3.16 1.80 -20.20
CA HIS A 158 -3.90 3.05 -20.38
C HIS A 158 -4.74 3.05 -21.67
N LEU A 159 -4.20 2.53 -22.78
CA LEU A 159 -4.94 2.40 -24.03
C LEU A 159 -6.08 1.37 -23.94
N ILE A 160 -5.90 0.28 -23.20
CA ILE A 160 -6.95 -0.72 -22.92
C ILE A 160 -8.13 -0.06 -22.20
N GLU A 161 -7.87 0.76 -21.19
CA GLU A 161 -8.90 1.51 -20.47
C GLU A 161 -9.66 2.45 -21.44
N LYS A 162 -8.93 3.25 -22.23
CA LYS A 162 -9.53 4.17 -23.22
C LYS A 162 -10.35 3.46 -24.29
N LEU A 163 -9.86 2.33 -24.82
CA LEU A 163 -10.61 1.51 -25.78
C LEU A 163 -11.87 0.92 -25.15
N SER A 164 -11.84 0.53 -23.88
CA SER A 164 -13.01 0.02 -23.17
C SER A 164 -14.06 1.11 -22.92
N GLU A 165 -13.63 2.33 -22.58
CA GLU A 165 -14.50 3.51 -22.47
C GLU A 165 -15.17 3.79 -23.83
N ARG A 166 -14.39 3.84 -24.91
CA ARG A 166 -14.90 4.11 -26.26
C ARG A 166 -15.88 3.04 -26.74
N ALA A 167 -15.58 1.76 -26.51
CA ALA A 167 -16.48 0.67 -26.86
C ALA A 167 -17.83 0.76 -26.11
N LEU A 168 -17.80 1.23 -24.86
CA LEU A 168 -19.02 1.47 -24.08
C LEU A 168 -19.82 2.67 -24.60
N GLU A 169 -19.16 3.76 -25.00
CA GLU A 169 -19.82 4.90 -25.64
C GLU A 169 -20.55 4.49 -26.93
N LEU A 170 -19.86 3.76 -27.82
CA LEU A 170 -20.43 3.28 -29.08
C LEU A 170 -21.60 2.31 -28.83
N LEU A 171 -21.52 1.47 -27.80
CA LEU A 171 -22.63 0.60 -27.39
C LEU A 171 -23.87 1.40 -26.98
N ILE A 172 -23.66 2.49 -26.25
CA ILE A 172 -24.75 3.36 -25.81
C ILE A 172 -25.38 4.06 -27.03
N GLU A 173 -24.57 4.56 -27.97
CA GLU A 173 -25.03 5.16 -29.22
C GLU A 173 -25.86 4.17 -30.07
N GLU A 174 -25.36 2.95 -30.30
CA GLU A 174 -26.08 1.88 -31.01
C GLU A 174 -27.46 1.59 -30.36
N HIS A 175 -27.52 1.56 -29.03
CA HIS A 175 -28.78 1.35 -28.31
C HIS A 175 -29.76 2.53 -28.44
N TYR A 176 -29.28 3.77 -28.53
CA TYR A 176 -30.14 4.93 -28.74
C TYR A 176 -30.67 5.00 -30.17
N GLU A 177 -29.84 4.68 -31.17
CA GLU A 177 -30.27 4.63 -32.57
C GLU A 177 -31.34 3.55 -32.81
N ALA A 178 -31.16 2.36 -32.22
CA ALA A 178 -32.15 1.29 -32.29
C ALA A 178 -33.50 1.70 -31.68
N LYS A 179 -33.49 2.43 -30.55
CA LYS A 179 -34.71 2.97 -29.95
C LYS A 179 -35.35 4.07 -30.79
N ALA A 180 -34.54 4.92 -31.43
CA ALA A 180 -35.05 5.99 -32.29
C ALA A 180 -35.72 5.43 -33.56
N SER A 181 -35.21 4.32 -34.13
CA SER A 181 -35.84 3.66 -35.28
C SER A 181 -37.16 2.94 -34.94
N ASP A 182 -37.33 2.52 -33.69
CA ASP A 182 -38.52 1.80 -33.22
C ASP A 182 -39.68 2.73 -32.84
N VAL A 183 -39.50 4.06 -32.87
CA VAL A 183 -40.62 5.00 -32.68
C VAL A 183 -41.55 4.88 -33.89
N PRO A 184 -42.77 4.30 -33.74
CA PRO A 184 -43.68 4.13 -34.86
C PRO A 184 -44.03 5.51 -35.43
N LYS A 185 -43.90 5.67 -36.76
CA LYS A 185 -44.33 6.85 -37.54
C LYS A 185 -45.85 7.04 -37.55
N SER A 186 -46.55 6.63 -36.49
CA SER A 186 -47.98 6.83 -36.35
C SER A 186 -48.26 8.28 -35.97
N GLN A 187 -48.77 9.02 -36.97
CA GLN A 187 -49.59 10.24 -36.86
C GLN A 187 -48.89 11.58 -36.64
N GLU A 188 -48.12 12.03 -37.64
CA GLU A 188 -48.06 13.46 -37.98
C GLU A 188 -49.25 13.82 -38.88
N THR A 189 -50.45 13.90 -38.29
CA THR A 189 -51.57 14.68 -38.82
C THR A 189 -52.36 15.27 -37.66
N CYS A 190 -51.76 16.21 -36.93
CA CYS A 190 -52.50 17.14 -36.09
C CYS A 190 -52.03 18.56 -36.39
N ASN A 191 -52.75 19.21 -37.31
CA ASN A 191 -52.75 20.66 -37.50
C ASN A 191 -53.15 21.33 -36.19
N HIS A 192 -52.19 21.76 -35.38
CA HIS A 192 -52.44 22.73 -34.32
C HIS A 192 -51.57 23.96 -34.53
N THR A 193 -52.28 25.03 -34.87
CA THR A 193 -51.88 26.43 -34.82
C THR A 193 -51.20 26.75 -33.48
N HIS A 194 -49.93 27.13 -33.55
CA HIS A 194 -49.15 27.65 -32.43
C HIS A 194 -49.66 29.04 -32.01
N PRO A 195 -49.89 29.30 -30.71
CA PRO A 195 -49.91 30.66 -30.19
C PRO A 195 -48.46 31.14 -30.01
N GLU A 196 -48.21 32.33 -30.51
CA GLU A 196 -46.98 33.10 -30.44
C GLU A 196 -46.66 33.46 -28.98
N ILE A 197 -45.61 32.86 -28.42
CA ILE A 197 -45.05 33.24 -27.11
C ILE A 197 -43.71 33.93 -27.35
N HIS A 198 -43.72 35.24 -27.18
CA HIS A 198 -42.54 36.09 -27.13
C HIS A 198 -41.59 35.67 -25.99
N LEU A 199 -40.36 35.28 -26.33
CA LEU A 199 -39.24 35.24 -25.39
C LEU A 199 -38.61 36.64 -25.28
N PRO A 200 -38.31 37.14 -24.06
CA PRO A 200 -37.45 38.30 -23.92
C PRO A 200 -35.97 37.87 -24.01
N HIS A 201 -35.21 38.66 -24.75
CA HIS A 201 -33.76 38.70 -24.69
C HIS A 201 -33.28 38.93 -23.24
N THR A 202 -32.36 38.09 -22.75
CA THR A 202 -31.50 38.48 -21.64
C THR A 202 -30.06 38.10 -21.95
N GLN A 203 -29.23 39.15 -22.02
CA GLN A 203 -27.79 39.12 -22.17
C GLN A 203 -27.11 38.63 -20.88
N ALA A 204 -25.90 38.13 -21.09
CA ALA A 204 -24.85 37.77 -20.15
C ALA A 204 -24.82 38.50 -18.79
N VAL A 205 -24.74 37.72 -17.69
CA VAL A 205 -23.86 38.01 -16.53
C VAL A 205 -23.37 36.69 -15.93
N LEU A 206 -22.05 36.49 -15.98
CA LEU A 206 -21.32 35.51 -15.20
C LEU A 206 -21.33 35.94 -13.72
N ALA A 207 -22.09 35.25 -12.88
CA ALA A 207 -21.88 35.25 -11.43
C ALA A 207 -22.46 33.95 -10.84
N THR A 208 -21.59 33.13 -10.25
CA THR A 208 -21.94 31.95 -9.46
C THR A 208 -22.57 32.37 -8.13
N PRO A 209 -23.80 31.94 -7.78
CA PRO A 209 -24.28 32.02 -6.42
C PRO A 209 -24.07 30.69 -5.71
N SER A 210 -23.32 30.77 -4.61
CA SER A 210 -23.22 29.76 -3.56
C SER A 210 -24.62 29.42 -3.03
N LEU A 211 -25.03 28.17 -3.19
CA LEU A 211 -26.32 27.66 -2.73
C LEU A 211 -26.26 27.46 -1.20
N LYS A 212 -26.77 28.42 -0.43
CA LYS A 212 -27.16 28.21 0.97
C LYS A 212 -28.47 27.43 0.99
N ILE A 213 -28.41 26.19 1.48
CA ILE A 213 -29.60 25.37 1.77
C ILE A 213 -30.17 25.84 3.12
N PRO A 214 -31.46 26.18 3.24
CA PRO A 214 -32.09 26.52 4.51
C PRO A 214 -32.27 25.26 5.39
N PRO A 215 -32.28 25.41 6.73
CA PRO A 215 -32.55 24.30 7.64
C PRO A 215 -34.02 23.87 7.48
N THR A 216 -34.25 22.68 6.95
CA THR A 216 -35.57 22.06 6.94
C THR A 216 -35.95 21.72 8.38
N ALA A 217 -37.07 22.29 8.81
CA ALA A 217 -37.72 22.01 10.07
C ALA A 217 -38.07 20.51 10.18
N ASN A 218 -37.53 19.85 11.19
CA ASN A 218 -37.96 18.53 11.62
C ASN A 218 -39.39 18.63 12.17
N ALA A 219 -40.37 18.29 11.33
CA ALA A 219 -41.70 17.93 11.80
C ALA A 219 -41.59 16.56 12.48
N ALA A 220 -41.53 16.57 13.81
CA ALA A 220 -41.59 15.39 14.65
C ALA A 220 -42.98 14.74 14.50
N ILE A 221 -43.06 13.65 13.74
CA ILE A 221 -44.16 12.71 13.85
C ILE A 221 -43.83 11.81 15.05
N ARG A 222 -44.37 12.19 16.22
CA ARG A 222 -44.48 11.30 17.38
C ARG A 222 -45.53 10.24 17.03
N VAL A 223 -45.08 9.01 16.84
CA VAL A 223 -45.95 7.84 16.93
C VAL A 223 -45.80 7.33 18.35
N ASP A 224 -46.81 7.59 19.18
CA ASP A 224 -46.92 6.98 20.49
C ASP A 224 -47.15 5.47 20.29
N ALA A 225 -46.13 4.69 20.66
CA ALA A 225 -46.21 3.24 20.72
C ALA A 225 -46.44 2.85 22.18
N ASP A 226 -47.71 2.85 22.60
CA ASP A 226 -48.18 2.22 23.83
C ASP A 226 -49.41 1.36 23.49
N VAL A 227 -49.20 0.08 23.16
CA VAL A 227 -50.12 -1.01 23.50
C VAL A 227 -49.30 -2.30 23.64
N ASP A 228 -48.93 -2.61 24.88
CA ASP A 228 -48.59 -3.97 25.29
C ASP A 228 -49.76 -4.90 24.98
N THR A 229 -49.60 -5.75 23.97
CA THR A 229 -50.52 -6.87 23.73
C THR A 229 -49.77 -8.15 24.06
N PRO A 230 -50.17 -8.91 25.10
CA PRO A 230 -49.50 -10.15 25.44
C PRO A 230 -49.68 -11.17 24.31
N ALA A 231 -48.59 -11.86 23.98
CA ALA A 231 -48.54 -12.90 22.98
C ALA A 231 -49.59 -13.99 23.23
N THR A 232 -50.65 -13.98 22.43
CA THR A 232 -51.58 -15.11 22.32
C THR A 232 -50.90 -16.22 21.52
N PRO A 233 -50.79 -17.46 22.04
CA PRO A 233 -50.19 -18.55 21.29
C PRO A 233 -51.05 -18.91 20.09
N LEU A 234 -50.43 -18.99 18.92
CA LEU A 234 -51.03 -19.47 17.68
C LEU A 234 -51.68 -20.85 17.90
N PRO A 235 -52.96 -21.04 17.50
CA PRO A 235 -53.54 -22.37 17.52
C PRO A 235 -52.93 -23.20 16.39
N PHE A 236 -52.44 -24.38 16.76
CA PHE A 236 -52.07 -25.45 15.85
C PHE A 236 -53.18 -25.69 14.81
N TYR A 237 -52.88 -25.41 13.55
CA TYR A 237 -53.74 -25.72 12.42
C TYR A 237 -53.79 -27.25 12.24
N ARG A 238 -54.86 -27.90 12.71
CA ARG A 238 -55.18 -29.29 12.35
C ARG A 238 -55.85 -29.32 10.97
N PRO A 239 -55.28 -29.98 9.96
CA PRO A 239 -55.98 -30.24 8.71
C PRO A 239 -56.95 -31.41 8.95
N GLY A 240 -58.24 -31.12 9.19
CA GLY A 240 -59.20 -32.19 9.46
C GLY A 240 -60.65 -31.79 9.67
N GLY A 241 -61.04 -30.56 9.34
CA GLY A 241 -62.44 -30.14 9.35
C GLY A 241 -63.17 -30.72 8.14
N ARG A 242 -63.91 -31.81 8.35
CA ARG A 242 -64.90 -32.30 7.37
C ARG A 242 -65.83 -31.13 7.01
N ILE A 243 -65.89 -30.86 5.71
CA ILE A 243 -66.91 -30.02 5.08
C ILE A 243 -68.25 -30.56 5.60
N ARG A 244 -69.00 -29.72 6.32
CA ARG A 244 -70.39 -30.03 6.67
C ARG A 244 -71.13 -30.21 5.35
N ASP A 245 -71.74 -31.38 5.18
CA ASP A 245 -72.54 -31.72 4.01
C ASP A 245 -73.54 -30.59 3.72
N PRO A 246 -73.77 -30.26 2.44
CA PRO A 246 -74.70 -29.22 2.08
C PRO A 246 -76.08 -29.56 2.66
N VAL A 247 -76.62 -28.65 3.48
CA VAL A 247 -77.98 -28.75 4.01
C VAL A 247 -78.92 -28.89 2.82
N LYS A 248 -79.40 -30.12 2.60
CA LYS A 248 -80.31 -30.47 1.52
C LYS A 248 -81.69 -29.93 1.89
N VAL A 249 -81.94 -28.65 1.58
CA VAL A 249 -83.26 -28.04 1.73
C VAL A 249 -84.18 -28.68 0.68
N ILE A 250 -84.99 -29.66 1.11
CA ILE A 250 -86.03 -30.27 0.27
C ILE A 250 -87.24 -29.34 0.35
N VAL A 251 -87.40 -28.46 -0.63
CA VAL A 251 -88.64 -27.68 -0.82
C VAL A 251 -89.60 -28.55 -1.63
N GLN A 252 -90.61 -29.11 -0.98
CA GLN A 252 -91.76 -29.73 -1.67
C GLN A 252 -92.74 -28.61 -2.04
N SER A 253 -92.74 -28.18 -3.30
CA SER A 253 -93.75 -27.25 -3.85
C SER A 253 -94.71 -28.03 -4.75
N GLU A 254 -95.98 -28.09 -4.35
CA GLU A 254 -97.03 -28.86 -5.05
C GLU A 254 -97.71 -28.08 -6.20
N HIS A 255 -97.28 -26.84 -6.47
CA HIS A 255 -97.84 -26.02 -7.56
C HIS A 255 -96.89 -25.94 -8.78
N PRO A 256 -97.37 -26.24 -10.01
CA PRO A 256 -96.55 -26.16 -11.23
C PRO A 256 -96.09 -24.73 -11.59
N SER A 257 -96.68 -23.68 -10.99
CA SER A 257 -96.19 -22.30 -11.09
C SER A 257 -94.93 -22.03 -10.24
N ASP A 258 -94.62 -22.86 -9.25
CA ASP A 258 -93.49 -22.64 -8.34
C ASP A 258 -92.16 -23.16 -8.89
N ILE A 259 -92.19 -24.12 -9.83
CA ILE A 259 -90.99 -24.71 -10.46
C ILE A 259 -90.21 -23.65 -11.25
N ASP A 260 -90.92 -22.79 -11.98
CA ASP A 260 -90.31 -21.67 -12.72
C ASP A 260 -89.71 -20.62 -11.77
N SER A 261 -90.35 -20.38 -10.62
CA SER A 261 -89.83 -19.46 -9.60
C SER A 261 -88.55 -19.98 -8.94
N LEU A 262 -88.46 -21.29 -8.69
CA LEU A 262 -87.29 -21.94 -8.11
C LEU A 262 -86.12 -22.00 -9.10
N ALA A 263 -86.39 -22.26 -10.38
CA ALA A 263 -85.37 -22.22 -11.43
C ALA A 263 -84.79 -20.81 -11.58
N ARG A 264 -85.63 -19.77 -11.58
CA ARG A 264 -85.20 -18.36 -11.60
C ARG A 264 -84.36 -18.00 -10.37
N ALA A 265 -84.75 -18.46 -9.17
CA ALA A 265 -84.00 -18.21 -7.94
C ALA A 265 -82.59 -18.86 -7.96
N LYS A 266 -82.46 -20.09 -8.47
CA LYS A 266 -81.15 -20.76 -8.62
C LYS A 266 -80.24 -20.05 -9.62
N ILE A 267 -80.80 -19.58 -10.74
CA ILE A 267 -80.04 -18.80 -11.74
C ILE A 267 -79.54 -17.48 -11.11
N LEU A 268 -80.40 -16.78 -10.37
CA LEU A 268 -80.00 -15.55 -9.66
C LEU A 268 -78.90 -15.80 -8.63
N LEU A 269 -78.99 -16.90 -7.85
CA LEU A 269 -77.95 -17.28 -6.90
C LEU A 269 -76.61 -17.56 -7.60
N ALA A 270 -76.62 -18.34 -8.68
CA ALA A 270 -75.42 -18.62 -9.47
C ALA A 270 -74.80 -17.35 -10.08
N VAL A 271 -75.62 -16.39 -10.52
CA VAL A 271 -75.13 -15.08 -11.01
C VAL A 271 -74.49 -14.26 -9.88
N VAL A 272 -75.08 -14.26 -8.68
CA VAL A 272 -74.51 -13.56 -7.51
C VAL A 272 -73.19 -14.20 -7.09
N GLU A 273 -73.11 -15.54 -7.05
CA GLU A 273 -71.88 -16.27 -6.76
C GLU A 273 -70.80 -16.02 -7.81
N ALA A 274 -71.16 -16.02 -9.10
CA ALA A 274 -70.24 -15.69 -10.18
C ALA A 274 -69.71 -14.25 -10.08
N LYS A 275 -70.54 -13.28 -9.69
CA LYS A 275 -70.11 -11.88 -9.46
C LYS A 275 -69.13 -11.77 -8.31
N ARG A 276 -69.42 -12.41 -7.16
CA ARG A 276 -68.49 -12.45 -6.02
C ARG A 276 -67.15 -13.10 -6.39
N ALA A 277 -67.19 -14.21 -7.13
CA ALA A 277 -65.97 -14.84 -7.64
C ALA A 277 -65.18 -13.92 -8.60
N GLN A 278 -65.86 -13.12 -9.42
CA GLN A 278 -65.21 -12.12 -10.27
C GLN A 278 -64.59 -10.98 -9.46
N GLU A 279 -65.26 -10.49 -8.42
CA GLU A 279 -64.74 -9.47 -7.49
C GLU A 279 -63.49 -9.98 -6.75
N ASP A 280 -63.54 -11.20 -6.19
CA ASP A 280 -62.41 -11.85 -5.52
C ASP A 280 -61.21 -12.06 -6.46
N LEU A 281 -61.47 -12.44 -7.72
CA LEU A 281 -60.43 -12.58 -8.74
C LEU A 281 -59.83 -11.22 -9.13
N ALA A 282 -60.65 -10.17 -9.22
CA ALA A 282 -60.19 -8.81 -9.50
C ALA A 282 -59.32 -8.26 -8.36
N GLU A 283 -59.70 -8.50 -7.10
CA GLU A 283 -58.92 -8.12 -5.93
C GLU A 283 -57.57 -8.85 -5.89
N LYS A 284 -57.56 -10.17 -6.12
CA LYS A 284 -56.32 -10.96 -6.22
C LYS A 284 -55.41 -10.42 -7.34
N ARG A 285 -55.95 -10.05 -8.49
CA ARG A 285 -55.17 -9.45 -9.60
C ARG A 285 -54.54 -8.12 -9.20
N ARG A 286 -55.26 -7.27 -8.45
CA ARG A 286 -54.71 -6.00 -7.95
C ARG A 286 -53.58 -6.23 -6.95
N LEU A 287 -53.74 -7.17 -6.02
CA LEU A 287 -52.71 -7.54 -5.05
C LEU A 287 -51.46 -8.10 -5.73
N LEU A 288 -51.64 -8.98 -6.74
CA LEU A 288 -50.53 -9.49 -7.54
C LEU A 288 -49.82 -8.37 -8.32
N ALA A 289 -50.56 -7.41 -8.87
CA ALA A 289 -49.98 -6.26 -9.57
C ALA A 289 -49.18 -5.34 -8.62
N GLN A 290 -49.69 -5.07 -7.42
CA GLN A 290 -48.94 -4.31 -6.40
C GLN A 290 -47.67 -5.05 -5.97
N ARG A 291 -47.76 -6.37 -5.81
CA ARG A 291 -46.62 -7.20 -5.43
C ARG A 291 -45.55 -7.22 -6.52
N SER A 292 -45.93 -7.33 -7.78
CA SER A 292 -44.98 -7.34 -8.89
C SER A 292 -44.30 -5.98 -9.09
N GLN A 293 -45.01 -4.87 -8.83
CA GLN A 293 -44.42 -3.53 -8.77
C GLN A 293 -43.35 -3.43 -7.68
N HIS A 294 -43.68 -3.84 -6.45
CA HIS A 294 -42.73 -3.83 -5.33
C HIS A 294 -41.52 -4.75 -5.58
N LEU A 295 -41.73 -5.88 -6.27
CA LEU A 295 -40.65 -6.76 -6.73
C LEU A 295 -39.75 -6.10 -7.77
N ALA A 296 -40.31 -5.38 -8.73
CA ALA A 296 -39.56 -4.65 -9.73
C ALA A 296 -38.70 -3.54 -9.09
N GLU A 297 -39.25 -2.81 -8.11
CA GLU A 297 -38.52 -1.81 -7.33
C GLU A 297 -37.33 -2.43 -6.58
N LYS A 298 -37.53 -3.58 -5.93
CA LYS A 298 -36.46 -4.30 -5.23
C LYS A 298 -35.38 -4.85 -6.16
N ARG A 299 -35.76 -5.35 -7.34
CA ARG A 299 -34.79 -5.79 -8.36
C ARG A 299 -33.93 -4.62 -8.85
N LEU A 300 -34.55 -3.48 -9.15
CA LEU A 300 -33.85 -2.27 -9.55
C LEU A 300 -32.89 -1.79 -8.45
N LEU A 301 -33.31 -1.84 -7.19
CA LEU A 301 -32.45 -1.50 -6.05
C LEU A 301 -31.28 -2.47 -5.92
N LEU A 302 -31.51 -3.78 -6.06
CA LEU A 302 -30.46 -4.80 -6.01
C LEU A 302 -29.41 -4.57 -7.12
N GLU A 303 -29.84 -4.29 -8.34
CA GLU A 303 -28.95 -3.96 -9.46
C GLU A 303 -28.12 -2.71 -9.18
N LYS A 304 -28.75 -1.64 -8.68
CA LYS A 304 -28.04 -0.42 -8.24
C LYS A 304 -27.01 -0.71 -7.15
N MET A 305 -27.34 -1.56 -6.18
CA MET A 305 -26.41 -1.93 -5.11
C MET A 305 -25.24 -2.77 -5.63
N LEU A 306 -25.44 -3.65 -6.60
CA LEU A 306 -24.34 -4.40 -7.22
C LEU A 306 -23.35 -3.46 -7.93
N ILE A 307 -23.86 -2.43 -8.63
CA ILE A 307 -23.03 -1.40 -9.24
C ILE A 307 -22.29 -0.60 -8.16
N TRP A 308 -23.01 -0.13 -7.14
CA TRP A 308 -22.43 0.62 -6.02
C TRP A 308 -21.37 -0.19 -5.26
N LYS A 309 -21.47 -1.51 -5.21
CA LYS A 309 -20.44 -2.39 -4.62
C LYS A 309 -19.06 -2.10 -5.23
N VAL A 310 -18.99 -2.06 -6.56
CA VAL A 310 -17.73 -1.87 -7.30
C VAL A 310 -17.16 -0.47 -7.02
N TYR A 311 -18.01 0.55 -7.04
CA TYR A 311 -17.61 1.92 -6.72
C TYR A 311 -17.13 2.06 -5.27
N LEU A 312 -17.86 1.46 -4.32
CA LEU A 312 -17.51 1.46 -2.91
C LEU A 312 -16.18 0.75 -2.67
N GLU A 313 -15.94 -0.40 -3.29
CA GLU A 313 -14.68 -1.14 -3.16
C GLU A 313 -13.48 -0.33 -3.65
N ARG A 314 -13.60 0.37 -4.79
CA ARG A 314 -12.57 1.25 -5.32
C ARG A 314 -12.37 2.50 -4.46
N ALA A 315 -13.44 3.18 -4.07
CA ALA A 315 -13.37 4.39 -3.26
C ALA A 315 -12.77 4.11 -1.87
N THR A 316 -13.11 2.97 -1.26
CA THR A 316 -12.54 2.57 0.03
C THR A 316 -11.06 2.22 -0.06
N GLU A 317 -10.62 1.61 -1.15
CA GLU A 317 -9.20 1.34 -1.42
C GLU A 317 -8.39 2.63 -1.63
N GLU A 318 -8.95 3.58 -2.39
CA GLU A 318 -8.34 4.89 -2.61
C GLU A 318 -8.16 5.67 -1.30
N VAL A 319 -9.21 5.73 -0.47
CA VAL A 319 -9.16 6.40 0.85
C VAL A 319 -8.08 5.79 1.75
N GLU A 320 -7.98 4.46 1.81
CA GLU A 320 -6.95 3.77 2.59
C GLU A 320 -5.54 4.06 2.07
N LYS A 321 -5.34 3.94 0.75
CA LYS A 321 -4.05 4.15 0.08
C LYS A 321 -3.55 5.58 0.29
N ASP A 322 -4.42 6.56 0.07
CA ASP A 322 -4.09 7.98 0.21
C ASP A 322 -3.74 8.35 1.65
N ALA A 323 -4.54 7.91 2.61
CA ALA A 323 -4.29 8.20 4.02
C ALA A 323 -3.02 7.50 4.52
N THR A 324 -2.77 6.26 4.10
CA THR A 324 -1.54 5.53 4.45
C THR A 324 -0.30 6.18 3.84
N ALA A 325 -0.35 6.57 2.56
CA ALA A 325 0.74 7.25 1.88
C ALA A 325 1.01 8.63 2.51
N LYS A 326 -0.05 9.37 2.85
CA LYS A 326 0.07 10.67 3.54
C LYS A 326 0.71 10.51 4.92
N ALA A 327 0.27 9.54 5.72
CA ALA A 327 0.86 9.26 7.04
C ALA A 327 2.35 8.89 6.92
N PHE A 328 2.71 8.06 5.93
CA PHE A 328 4.10 7.71 5.64
C PHE A 328 4.97 8.93 5.31
N VAL A 329 4.55 9.72 4.31
CA VAL A 329 5.31 10.89 3.83
C VAL A 329 5.48 11.92 4.94
N THR A 330 4.41 12.20 5.69
CA THR A 330 4.46 13.15 6.80
C THR A 330 5.38 12.66 7.91
N ALA A 331 5.25 11.40 8.35
CA ALA A 331 6.11 10.83 9.39
C ALA A 331 7.59 10.83 8.97
N LYS A 332 7.88 10.45 7.71
CA LYS A 332 9.23 10.49 7.13
C LYS A 332 9.80 11.91 7.12
N SER A 333 9.02 12.89 6.66
CA SER A 333 9.45 14.28 6.59
C SER A 333 9.77 14.86 7.97
N MET A 334 8.91 14.63 8.96
CA MET A 334 9.07 15.15 10.32
C MET A 334 10.28 14.53 11.04
N THR A 335 10.42 13.21 10.94
CA THR A 335 11.55 12.50 11.57
C THR A 335 12.88 12.81 10.88
N SER A 336 12.92 12.91 9.54
CA SER A 336 14.11 13.34 8.80
C SER A 336 14.54 14.74 9.21
N GLN A 337 13.61 15.70 9.25
CA GLN A 337 13.91 17.07 9.67
C GLN A 337 14.43 17.14 11.11
N ALA A 338 13.91 16.31 12.01
CA ALA A 338 14.37 16.23 13.39
C ALA A 338 15.80 15.68 13.48
N VAL A 339 16.11 14.61 12.74
CA VAL A 339 17.46 14.02 12.69
C VAL A 339 18.48 15.00 12.11
N GLU A 340 18.15 15.70 11.02
CA GLU A 340 19.01 16.74 10.43
C GLU A 340 19.28 17.89 11.42
N ARG A 341 18.26 18.34 12.16
CA ARG A 341 18.42 19.37 13.19
C ARG A 341 19.32 18.91 14.33
N VAL A 342 19.18 17.66 14.75
CA VAL A 342 20.05 17.04 15.75
C VAL A 342 21.48 16.98 15.23
N GLY A 343 21.71 16.65 13.96
CA GLY A 343 23.02 16.71 13.30
C GLY A 343 23.68 18.10 13.37
N LEU A 344 22.87 19.17 13.37
CA LEU A 344 23.30 20.56 13.56
C LEU A 344 23.49 20.97 15.02
N GLY A 345 23.36 20.05 15.97
CA GLY A 345 23.45 20.31 17.41
C GLY A 345 22.28 21.13 17.95
N ARG A 346 21.13 21.09 17.28
CA ARG A 346 19.88 21.75 17.70
C ARG A 346 18.87 20.69 18.12
N LEU A 347 17.92 21.06 18.97
CA LEU A 347 16.80 20.19 19.30
C LEU A 347 16.00 19.87 18.02
N GLY A 348 15.59 18.61 17.86
CA GLY A 348 14.82 18.13 16.70
C GLY A 348 13.49 18.88 16.56
N VAL A 349 12.82 19.10 17.70
CA VAL A 349 11.59 19.88 17.81
C VAL A 349 11.81 21.08 18.74
N LYS A 350 11.20 22.22 18.39
CA LYS A 350 11.11 23.40 19.25
C LYS A 350 9.92 23.27 20.21
N SER A 351 9.90 22.22 21.02
CA SER A 351 8.88 22.06 22.08
C SER A 351 9.34 22.76 23.35
N SER A 352 8.41 23.28 24.15
CA SER A 352 8.71 23.91 25.44
C SER A 352 9.16 22.91 26.52
N SER A 353 8.92 21.61 26.31
CA SER A 353 9.19 20.55 27.28
C SER A 353 10.67 20.18 27.43
N ILE A 354 11.45 20.35 26.36
CA ILE A 354 12.86 19.93 26.31
C ILE A 354 13.71 21.16 26.02
N SER A 355 14.49 21.59 27.00
CA SER A 355 15.51 22.62 26.82
C SER A 355 16.90 22.00 26.80
N MET A 356 17.82 22.60 26.04
CA MET A 356 19.24 22.24 26.13
C MET A 356 19.75 22.51 27.55
N PRO A 357 20.57 21.62 28.13
CA PRO A 357 21.13 21.85 29.46
C PRO A 357 22.00 23.12 29.45
N PRO A 358 22.00 23.93 30.53
CA PRO A 358 22.92 25.04 30.65
C PRO A 358 24.36 24.51 30.77
N TYR A 359 25.33 25.24 30.23
CA TYR A 359 26.74 24.83 30.31
C TYR A 359 27.29 24.99 31.74
N PRO A 360 27.81 23.91 32.37
CA PRO A 360 28.23 23.94 33.77
C PRO A 360 29.66 24.50 34.00
N GLY A 361 30.37 24.94 32.95
CA GLY A 361 31.78 25.31 33.02
C GLY A 361 32.73 24.18 32.62
N LEU A 362 34.04 24.46 32.70
CA LEU A 362 35.10 23.55 32.23
C LEU A 362 35.15 22.20 32.97
N THR A 363 34.82 22.19 34.26
CA THR A 363 34.86 20.97 35.08
C THR A 363 33.72 20.00 34.79
N GLY A 364 32.63 20.48 34.19
CA GLY A 364 31.42 19.69 33.92
C GLY A 364 31.22 19.29 32.46
N ILE A 365 32.26 19.38 31.60
CA ILE A 365 32.12 19.13 30.15
C ILE A 365 31.60 17.71 29.86
N LEU A 366 32.05 16.70 30.61
CA LEU A 366 31.61 15.32 30.41
C LEU A 366 30.13 15.12 30.76
N ASP A 367 29.65 15.77 31.82
CA ASP A 367 28.24 15.68 32.18
C ASP A 367 27.37 16.50 31.22
N TYR A 368 27.85 17.67 30.79
CA TYR A 368 27.19 18.47 29.76
C TYR A 368 27.01 17.71 28.44
N THR A 369 28.04 16.98 27.97
CA THR A 369 27.92 16.18 26.74
C THR A 369 26.93 15.04 26.88
N ARG A 370 26.90 14.35 28.03
CA ARG A 370 25.90 13.30 28.33
C ARG A 370 24.48 13.85 28.40
N GLN A 371 24.29 14.98 29.08
CA GLN A 371 22.99 15.65 29.18
C GLN A 371 22.53 16.19 27.82
N THR A 372 23.43 16.78 27.04
CA THR A 372 23.16 17.23 25.67
C THR A 372 22.73 16.06 24.78
N ARG A 373 23.43 14.92 24.84
CA ARG A 373 23.04 13.72 24.11
C ARG A 373 21.64 13.25 24.50
N ARG A 374 21.32 13.21 25.81
CA ARG A 374 19.98 12.85 26.31
C ARG A 374 18.91 13.81 25.81
N ALA A 375 19.16 15.11 25.87
CA ALA A 375 18.23 16.14 25.38
C ALA A 375 17.98 16.03 23.87
N LEU A 376 19.03 15.78 23.08
CA LEU A 376 18.90 15.58 21.63
C LEU A 376 18.11 14.32 21.30
N LEU A 377 18.40 13.18 21.94
CA LEU A 377 17.62 11.94 21.75
C LEU A 377 16.15 12.12 22.17
N ALA A 378 15.91 12.70 23.35
CA ALA A 378 14.55 13.00 23.80
C ALA A 378 13.81 13.92 22.81
N SER A 379 14.50 14.85 22.14
CA SER A 379 13.88 15.69 21.11
C SER A 379 13.54 14.95 19.82
N VAL A 380 14.24 13.85 19.48
CA VAL A 380 13.87 12.97 18.37
C VAL A 380 12.65 12.12 18.75
N ASP A 381 12.61 11.61 19.99
CA ASP A 381 11.46 10.87 20.51
C ASP A 381 10.19 11.74 20.51
N GLU A 382 10.32 13.02 20.88
CA GLU A 382 9.25 14.01 20.77
C GLU A 382 8.81 14.22 19.31
N ALA A 383 9.75 14.29 18.36
CA ALA A 383 9.42 14.39 16.93
C ALA A 383 8.62 13.19 16.42
N VAL A 384 8.98 11.99 16.89
CA VAL A 384 8.22 10.76 16.61
C VAL A 384 6.82 10.84 17.18
N GLN A 385 6.65 11.36 18.40
CA GLN A 385 5.31 11.55 19.00
C GLN A 385 4.44 12.49 18.19
N ILE A 386 4.98 13.63 17.74
CA ILE A 386 4.24 14.57 16.90
C ILE A 386 3.90 13.93 15.54
N ALA A 387 4.79 13.12 14.96
CA ALA A 387 4.50 12.36 13.75
C ALA A 387 3.38 11.32 13.95
N GLU A 388 3.35 10.64 15.10
CA GLU A 388 2.25 9.74 15.49
C GLU A 388 0.93 10.50 15.66
N ASP A 389 0.96 11.69 16.28
CA ASP A 389 -0.21 12.56 16.44
C ASP A 389 -0.78 13.04 15.10
N GLU A 390 0.08 13.46 14.18
CA GLU A 390 -0.34 13.85 12.84
C GLU A 390 -0.92 12.65 12.07
N ALA A 391 -0.36 11.45 12.25
CA ALA A 391 -0.94 10.23 11.70
C ALA A 391 -2.32 9.90 12.31
N ARG A 392 -2.56 10.19 13.58
CA ARG A 392 -3.91 10.08 14.20
C ARG A 392 -4.90 11.04 13.52
N ILE A 393 -4.48 12.27 13.22
CA ILE A 393 -5.32 13.26 12.51
C ILE A 393 -5.64 12.78 11.10
N VAL A 394 -4.63 12.31 10.35
CA VAL A 394 -4.82 11.75 9.00
C VAL A 394 -5.77 10.55 9.03
N THR A 395 -5.61 9.66 10.01
CA THR A 395 -6.47 8.49 10.18
C THR A 395 -7.90 8.89 10.50
N LYS A 396 -8.11 9.88 11.39
CA LYS A 396 -9.44 10.43 11.69
C LYS A 396 -10.11 11.00 10.43
N SER A 397 -9.38 11.76 9.62
CA SER A 397 -9.89 12.27 8.34
C SER A 397 -10.25 11.13 7.37
N GLY A 398 -9.45 10.07 7.31
CA GLY A 398 -9.78 8.86 6.55
C GLY A 398 -11.08 8.19 7.02
N MET A 399 -11.29 8.08 8.34
CA MET A 399 -12.51 7.53 8.93
C MET A 399 -13.75 8.37 8.63
N GLU A 400 -13.62 9.71 8.61
CA GLU A 400 -14.70 10.61 8.20
C GLU A 400 -15.09 10.41 6.72
N LYS A 401 -14.11 10.15 5.84
CA LYS A 401 -14.39 9.78 4.44
C LYS A 401 -15.11 8.44 4.33
N PHE A 402 -14.73 7.43 5.11
CA PHE A 402 -15.47 6.16 5.19
C PHE A 402 -16.92 6.37 5.64
N ARG A 403 -17.15 7.24 6.63
CA ARG A 403 -18.49 7.61 7.08
C ARG A 403 -19.29 8.31 5.98
N ALA A 404 -18.66 9.21 5.22
CA ALA A 404 -19.31 9.86 4.09
C ALA A 404 -19.68 8.86 2.97
N LEU A 405 -18.77 7.95 2.61
CA LEU A 405 -19.03 6.87 1.65
C LEU A 405 -20.18 5.98 2.13
N SER A 406 -20.20 5.64 3.42
CA SER A 406 -21.30 4.85 3.99
C SER A 406 -22.64 5.55 3.85
N ASN A 407 -22.72 6.85 4.18
CA ASN A 407 -23.96 7.61 4.08
C ASN A 407 -24.41 7.81 2.62
N GLN A 408 -23.47 7.80 1.68
CA GLN A 408 -23.75 7.95 0.25
C GLN A 408 -24.30 6.67 -0.38
N TYR A 409 -23.75 5.51 -0.03
CA TYR A 409 -24.04 4.26 -0.73
C TYR A 409 -24.92 3.27 0.05
N LEU A 410 -25.07 3.41 1.38
CA LEU A 410 -25.98 2.54 2.14
C LEU A 410 -27.32 3.24 2.33
N PRO A 411 -28.44 2.67 1.82
CA PRO A 411 -29.77 3.18 2.12
C PRO A 411 -30.14 2.87 3.59
N GLY A 412 -30.80 3.83 4.26
CA GLY A 412 -31.40 3.65 5.58
C GLY A 412 -30.49 3.99 6.78
N ASP A 413 -30.83 3.43 7.94
CA ASP A 413 -30.18 3.63 9.24
C ASP A 413 -28.90 2.77 9.42
N GLY A 414 -28.52 2.00 8.40
CA GLY A 414 -27.30 1.18 8.36
C GLY A 414 -25.98 1.96 8.37
N GLY A 415 -26.02 3.25 8.74
CA GLY A 415 -24.89 4.17 8.74
C GLY A 415 -23.68 3.65 9.52
N TYR A 416 -22.52 4.20 9.18
CA TYR A 416 -21.25 3.83 9.77
C TYR A 416 -21.19 4.19 11.26
N THR A 417 -21.05 3.18 12.12
CA THR A 417 -21.10 3.35 13.59
C THR A 417 -19.73 3.31 14.28
N LEU A 418 -18.66 2.94 13.57
CA LEU A 418 -17.35 2.82 14.19
C LEU A 418 -16.82 4.21 14.58
N VAL A 419 -16.54 4.37 15.87
CA VAL A 419 -15.93 5.58 16.43
C VAL A 419 -14.44 5.34 16.58
N PHE A 420 -13.64 6.08 15.82
CA PHE A 420 -12.19 6.04 15.94
C PHE A 420 -11.74 6.65 17.27
N LYS A 421 -10.95 5.89 18.04
CA LYS A 421 -10.34 6.34 19.30
C LYS A 421 -8.85 6.62 19.05
N PRO A 422 -8.44 7.88 18.76
CA PRO A 422 -7.07 8.21 18.38
C PRO A 422 -6.05 7.86 19.48
N GLU A 423 -6.45 7.97 20.75
CA GLU A 423 -5.59 7.66 21.90
C GLU A 423 -5.16 6.20 21.92
N ALA A 424 -5.98 5.25 21.45
CA ALA A 424 -5.62 3.83 21.41
C ALA A 424 -4.59 3.52 20.31
N MET A 425 -4.46 4.39 19.30
CA MET A 425 -3.51 4.24 18.21
C MET A 425 -2.09 4.49 18.76
N PHE A 426 -1.18 3.52 18.56
CA PHE A 426 0.22 3.50 19.05
C PHE A 426 0.46 3.17 20.54
N ASN A 427 -0.57 3.03 21.39
CA ASN A 427 -0.37 2.73 22.82
C ASN A 427 0.14 1.31 23.12
N GLY A 428 -0.07 0.35 22.21
CA GLY A 428 0.15 -1.08 22.48
C GLY A 428 1.60 -1.55 22.63
N ARG A 429 2.62 -0.73 22.35
CA ARG A 429 4.03 -1.22 22.32
C ARG A 429 5.03 -0.53 23.25
N ARG A 430 4.66 0.50 24.01
CA ARG A 430 5.59 1.10 24.98
C ARG A 430 5.84 0.23 26.23
N LEU A 431 5.09 -0.88 26.41
CA LEU A 431 5.09 -1.69 27.63
C LEU A 431 5.90 -3.02 27.54
N GLY A 432 6.63 -3.26 26.45
CA GLY A 432 7.29 -4.55 26.20
C GLY A 432 8.76 -4.65 26.63
N THR A 433 9.13 -4.23 27.86
CA THR A 433 10.44 -4.60 28.45
C THR A 433 10.34 -5.48 29.69
N GLU A 434 9.13 -5.80 30.17
CA GLU A 434 8.95 -6.75 31.28
C GLU A 434 8.39 -8.08 30.77
N GLY A 435 9.32 -9.02 30.56
CA GLY A 435 9.16 -10.46 30.72
C GLY A 435 7.88 -11.12 30.20
N VAL A 436 7.89 -11.59 28.96
CA VAL A 436 7.05 -12.74 28.56
C VAL A 436 7.91 -13.77 27.84
N ASN A 437 8.38 -14.74 28.62
CA ASN A 437 8.86 -16.01 28.10
C ASN A 437 7.67 -16.75 27.47
N GLY A 438 7.75 -16.98 26.16
CA GLY A 438 7.09 -18.11 25.52
C GLY A 438 5.61 -17.94 25.18
N GLN A 439 5.31 -17.30 24.05
CA GLN A 439 4.48 -17.93 23.01
C GLN A 439 4.74 -17.22 21.68
N ARG A 440 5.43 -17.93 20.78
CA ARG A 440 5.69 -17.51 19.40
C ARG A 440 4.39 -17.60 18.61
N PHE A 441 3.83 -16.47 18.21
CA PHE A 441 2.95 -16.42 17.03
C PHE A 441 3.84 -16.46 15.78
N PRO A 442 3.62 -17.39 14.83
CA PRO A 442 4.36 -17.43 13.58
C PRO A 442 3.69 -16.50 12.57
N GLY A 443 4.41 -15.47 12.12
CA GLY A 443 4.06 -14.69 10.93
C GLY A 443 3.89 -13.19 11.17
N ALA A 444 5.03 -12.47 11.18
CA ALA A 444 5.21 -11.09 10.70
C ALA A 444 6.48 -10.50 11.35
N CYS A 445 7.51 -10.27 10.53
CA CYS A 445 8.66 -9.38 10.73
C CYS A 445 8.97 -8.91 12.17
N ASN A 446 9.70 -9.75 12.93
CA ASN A 446 10.33 -9.37 14.20
C ASN A 446 11.86 -9.35 14.06
N HIS A 447 12.45 -8.49 13.23
CA HIS A 447 13.91 -8.24 13.24
C HIS A 447 14.16 -6.73 13.06
N ALA A 448 13.85 -5.93 14.08
CA ALA A 448 14.47 -4.61 14.28
C ALA A 448 14.11 -4.08 15.67
N GLY A 449 15.14 -3.86 16.50
CA GLY A 449 15.04 -2.97 17.67
C GLY A 449 14.81 -3.67 19.01
N ASN A 450 15.81 -4.39 19.53
CA ASN A 450 15.99 -4.44 20.99
C ASN A 450 17.41 -4.84 21.43
N THR A 451 18.37 -3.93 21.23
CA THR A 451 19.65 -3.88 21.94
C THR A 451 20.11 -2.43 21.79
N ILE A 452 20.10 -1.54 22.77
CA ILE A 452 20.96 -1.45 23.96
C ILE A 452 20.40 -0.24 24.74
N ILE A 453 20.19 -0.36 26.06
CA ILE A 453 20.48 0.61 27.14
C ILE A 453 19.86 0.01 28.40
N ASN A 454 20.65 -0.71 29.19
CA ASN A 454 20.55 -0.74 30.65
C ASN A 454 21.77 -1.47 31.22
N GLY A 455 22.70 -0.70 31.79
CA GLY A 455 23.74 -1.22 32.66
C GLY A 455 23.15 -1.44 34.05
N GLY A 456 23.09 -2.70 34.49
CA GLY A 456 22.65 -3.08 35.83
C GLY A 456 23.49 -4.24 36.35
N GLN A 457 24.24 -3.98 37.42
CA GLN A 457 25.09 -4.93 38.14
C GLN A 457 24.32 -6.19 38.58
N ARG A 458 24.90 -7.38 38.39
CA ARG A 458 24.62 -8.57 39.23
C ARG A 458 25.90 -9.34 39.52
N GLY A 459 26.05 -9.69 40.81
CA GLY A 459 27.14 -10.48 41.39
C GLY A 459 27.02 -11.99 41.11
N PRO A 460 27.89 -12.82 41.75
CA PRO A 460 28.56 -13.91 41.06
C PRO A 460 28.05 -15.33 41.42
N SER A 461 28.23 -16.28 40.50
CA SER A 461 28.20 -17.73 40.78
C SER A 461 29.12 -18.47 39.78
N PRO A 462 29.62 -19.69 40.08
CA PRO A 462 31.02 -20.05 39.80
C PRO A 462 31.25 -21.04 38.63
N THR A 463 32.42 -20.86 38.01
CA THR A 463 33.34 -21.86 37.39
C THR A 463 32.87 -22.71 36.20
N ARG A 464 33.47 -22.45 35.01
CA ARG A 464 34.58 -23.27 34.44
C ARG A 464 35.19 -22.60 33.18
N PRO A 465 36.46 -22.91 32.84
CA PRO A 465 37.33 -22.01 32.11
C PRO A 465 37.49 -22.39 30.63
N THR A 466 37.28 -21.43 29.72
CA THR A 466 37.81 -21.52 28.35
C THR A 466 38.24 -20.16 27.83
N GLN A 467 39.54 -20.09 27.53
CA GLN A 467 40.16 -19.32 26.45
C GLN A 467 40.05 -17.79 26.45
N ARG A 468 41.09 -17.18 27.03
CA ARG A 468 41.49 -15.78 26.86
C ARG A 468 41.63 -15.43 25.38
N ARG A 469 40.75 -14.55 24.86
CA ARG A 469 41.09 -13.62 23.77
C ARG A 469 41.20 -12.23 24.37
N ALA A 470 42.41 -11.69 24.32
CA ALA A 470 42.75 -10.34 24.73
C ALA A 470 41.93 -9.33 23.90
N MET A 471 41.03 -8.60 24.56
CA MET A 471 40.42 -7.41 23.98
C MET A 471 41.47 -6.30 23.94
N LYS A 472 41.81 -5.85 22.73
CA LYS A 472 42.58 -4.63 22.51
C LYS A 472 41.65 -3.45 22.78
N VAL A 473 41.88 -2.79 23.92
CA VAL A 473 41.46 -1.41 24.16
C VAL A 473 42.22 -0.54 23.15
N VAL A 474 41.55 -0.11 22.09
CA VAL A 474 42.10 0.90 21.18
C VAL A 474 41.93 2.26 21.84
N ALA A 475 43.08 2.87 22.11
CA ALA A 475 43.23 4.22 22.60
C ALA A 475 42.55 5.22 21.67
N ILE A 476 41.57 5.95 22.21
CA ILE A 476 41.13 7.24 21.65
C ILE A 476 42.21 8.24 22.08
N GLY A 477 43.25 8.35 21.26
CA GLY A 477 44.34 9.31 21.40
C GLY A 477 44.35 10.28 20.21
N LEU A 478 44.34 11.58 20.51
CA LEU A 478 44.77 12.71 19.67
C LEU A 478 44.54 12.60 18.15
N GLY A 479 43.40 13.09 17.68
CA GLY A 479 43.12 13.32 16.24
C GLY A 479 42.59 14.73 15.95
N SER A 480 43.12 15.77 16.61
CA SER A 480 42.54 17.13 16.58
C SER A 480 43.40 18.20 15.90
N MET A 481 44.07 17.93 14.76
CA MET A 481 44.78 19.02 14.01
C MET A 481 44.72 19.01 12.47
N THR A 482 43.92 18.20 11.77
CA THR A 482 43.99 18.16 10.28
C THR A 482 42.70 18.52 9.52
N LEU A 483 41.67 19.10 10.15
CA LEU A 483 40.42 19.44 9.45
C LEU A 483 39.99 20.91 9.55
N PHE A 484 40.92 21.84 9.28
CA PHE A 484 40.59 23.22 8.89
C PHE A 484 40.86 23.39 7.39
N ARG A 485 39.88 23.04 6.55
CA ARG A 485 39.85 23.38 5.11
C ARG A 485 38.83 24.51 4.91
N GLY A 486 39.25 25.73 5.23
CA GLY A 486 38.55 26.99 4.95
C GLY A 486 39.46 27.97 4.19
N PRO A 487 38.92 28.99 3.50
CA PRO A 487 39.61 29.75 2.47
C PRO A 487 40.80 30.57 3.01
N ILE A 488 41.96 30.38 2.37
CA ILE A 488 43.31 30.84 2.74
C ILE A 488 43.54 32.36 2.59
N LEU A 489 42.49 33.18 2.43
CA LEU A 489 42.65 34.61 2.08
C LEU A 489 43.01 35.55 3.26
N GLY A 490 43.08 35.06 4.50
CA GLY A 490 43.45 35.88 5.67
C GLY A 490 44.84 35.62 6.28
N ALA A 491 45.53 34.54 5.88
CA ALA A 491 46.77 34.12 6.55
C ALA A 491 47.98 35.02 6.24
N ARG A 492 48.00 35.67 5.06
CA ARG A 492 49.12 36.53 4.63
C ARG A 492 49.21 37.84 5.43
N ALA A 493 48.08 38.49 5.73
CA ALA A 493 48.06 39.71 6.54
C ALA A 493 48.45 39.45 8.00
N LEU A 494 48.09 38.28 8.54
CA LEU A 494 48.52 37.84 9.86
C LEU A 494 50.03 37.56 9.91
N LEU A 495 50.57 36.89 8.90
CA LEU A 495 52.01 36.62 8.83
C LEU A 495 52.83 37.91 8.63
N GLU A 496 52.37 38.85 7.80
CA GLU A 496 53.05 40.14 7.62
C GLU A 496 52.98 41.03 8.87
N GLY A 497 51.86 40.96 9.61
CA GLY A 497 51.74 41.58 10.94
C GLY A 497 52.72 40.99 11.96
N ILE A 498 52.90 39.66 11.97
CA ILE A 498 53.85 38.97 12.86
C ILE A 498 55.30 39.37 12.55
N VAL A 499 55.65 39.53 11.26
CA VAL A 499 57.01 39.95 10.87
C VAL A 499 57.31 41.38 11.32
N ARG A 500 56.36 42.32 11.18
CA ARG A 500 56.57 43.72 11.65
C ARG A 500 56.64 43.84 13.17
N VAL A 501 55.95 42.97 13.90
CA VAL A 501 56.07 42.87 15.37
C VAL A 501 57.43 42.26 15.76
N MET A 502 58.01 41.37 14.95
CA MET A 502 59.36 40.86 15.16
C MET A 502 60.46 41.91 14.95
N ASP A 503 60.28 42.88 14.05
CA ASP A 503 61.25 43.97 13.89
C ASP A 503 61.27 44.92 15.11
N LEU A 504 60.13 45.09 15.80
CA LEU A 504 60.03 45.82 17.08
C LEU A 504 60.72 45.11 18.26
N LEU A 505 61.00 43.80 18.14
CA LEU A 505 61.65 42.97 19.16
C LEU A 505 63.19 42.97 19.07
N SER A 506 63.77 43.75 18.15
CA SER A 506 65.23 43.80 17.94
C SER A 506 66.00 44.53 19.06
N THR A 507 65.31 45.30 19.92
CA THR A 507 65.95 45.99 21.05
C THR A 507 66.28 45.03 22.21
N ASP A 508 67.48 45.14 22.79
CA ASP A 508 67.97 44.20 23.81
C ASP A 508 67.18 44.22 25.13
N THR A 509 66.44 45.30 25.39
CA THR A 509 65.47 45.39 26.49
C THR A 509 64.15 44.68 26.16
N ALA A 510 63.67 44.73 24.91
CA ALA A 510 62.46 44.03 24.49
C ALA A 510 62.65 42.50 24.53
N LYS A 511 63.81 41.97 24.15
CA LYS A 511 64.10 40.52 24.20
C LYS A 511 63.94 39.90 25.60
N LYS A 512 64.25 40.66 26.67
CA LYS A 512 64.14 40.17 28.06
C LYS A 512 62.68 40.09 28.54
N TRP A 513 61.81 40.96 28.05
CA TRP A 513 60.39 41.00 28.42
C TRP A 513 59.47 40.29 27.42
N ALA A 514 59.93 40.05 26.20
CA ALA A 514 59.15 39.38 25.17
C ALA A 514 58.76 37.96 25.58
N ALA A 515 59.71 37.15 26.06
CA ALA A 515 59.42 35.77 26.46
C ALA A 515 58.31 35.66 27.52
N PRO A 516 58.32 36.40 28.65
CA PRO A 516 57.24 36.34 29.63
C PRO A 516 55.93 36.95 29.14
N ILE A 517 55.96 38.02 28.34
CA ILE A 517 54.73 38.61 27.77
C ILE A 517 54.09 37.65 26.77
N PHE A 518 54.86 37.07 25.85
CA PHE A 518 54.35 36.06 24.92
C PHE A 518 53.89 34.82 25.68
N GLY A 519 54.59 34.38 26.72
CA GLY A 519 54.14 33.29 27.60
C GLY A 519 52.81 33.60 28.27
N ALA A 520 52.64 34.81 28.81
CA ALA A 520 51.40 35.25 29.44
C ALA A 520 50.26 35.43 28.43
N VAL A 521 50.54 35.98 27.24
CA VAL A 521 49.55 36.16 26.16
C VAL A 521 49.17 34.83 25.52
N THR A 522 50.11 33.89 25.33
CA THR A 522 49.77 32.55 24.84
C THR A 522 49.01 31.75 25.89
N LEU A 523 49.40 31.78 27.17
CA LEU A 523 48.62 31.15 28.24
C LEU A 523 47.24 31.81 28.40
N GLY A 524 47.17 33.14 28.31
CA GLY A 524 45.90 33.89 28.33
C GLY A 524 45.03 33.60 27.12
N ALA A 525 45.60 33.52 25.92
CA ALA A 525 44.89 33.16 24.69
C ALA A 525 44.46 31.69 24.69
N ILE A 526 45.30 30.78 25.18
CA ILE A 526 44.95 29.36 25.36
C ILE A 526 43.90 29.20 26.47
N ALA A 527 43.85 30.07 27.47
CA ALA A 527 42.81 30.05 28.49
C ALA A 527 41.50 30.71 28.04
N TYR A 528 41.57 31.74 27.18
CA TYR A 528 40.42 32.60 26.83
C TYR A 528 39.77 32.25 25.49
N LEU A 529 40.54 31.85 24.48
CA LEU A 529 40.00 31.46 23.16
C LEU A 529 39.17 30.17 23.14
N PRO A 530 39.33 29.18 24.05
CA PRO A 530 38.53 27.97 23.99
C PRO A 530 37.09 28.12 24.47
N LEU A 531 36.79 29.08 25.33
CA LEU A 531 35.49 29.10 25.99
C LEU A 531 34.38 29.54 25.03
N ASP A 532 34.46 30.74 24.45
CA ASP A 532 33.37 31.24 23.59
C ASP A 532 33.26 30.52 22.25
N PHE A 533 34.37 30.01 21.70
CA PHE A 533 34.36 29.34 20.39
C PHE A 533 33.95 27.86 20.47
N TYR A 534 34.35 27.13 21.52
CA TYR A 534 34.05 25.69 21.59
C TYR A 534 32.66 25.41 22.17
N LEU A 535 32.10 26.34 22.95
CA LEU A 535 30.76 26.21 23.53
C LEU A 535 29.66 25.86 22.51
N PRO A 536 29.47 26.61 21.41
CA PRO A 536 28.47 26.28 20.39
C PRO A 536 28.85 25.08 19.50
N TRP A 537 30.10 24.60 19.57
CA TRP A 537 30.58 23.47 18.76
C TRP A 537 30.28 22.11 19.39
N ILE A 538 30.32 22.00 20.72
CA ILE A 538 30.07 20.72 21.43
C ILE A 538 28.71 20.10 21.04
N PRO A 539 27.57 20.84 21.04
CA PRO A 539 26.29 20.27 20.60
C PRO A 539 26.32 19.74 19.17
N ARG A 540 27.06 20.37 18.25
CA ARG A 540 27.18 19.93 16.86
C ARG A 540 27.94 18.61 16.73
N ILE A 541 29.01 18.43 17.48
CA ILE A 541 29.76 17.16 17.47
C ILE A 541 28.87 16.05 18.02
N VAL A 542 28.28 16.26 19.20
CA VAL A 542 27.39 15.28 19.83
C VAL A 542 26.20 14.99 18.91
N GLY A 543 25.67 16.02 18.26
CA GLY A 543 24.61 15.93 17.26
C GLY A 543 24.95 15.03 16.09
N ARG A 544 26.10 15.25 15.42
CA ARG A 544 26.57 14.39 14.32
C ARG A 544 26.84 12.95 14.76
N LEU A 545 27.33 12.75 15.99
CA LEU A 545 27.52 11.41 16.54
C LEU A 545 26.17 10.71 16.78
N VAL A 546 25.17 11.43 17.28
CA VAL A 546 23.81 10.92 17.45
C VAL A 546 23.17 10.60 16.10
N GLU A 547 23.25 11.52 15.14
CA GLU A 547 22.78 11.31 13.75
C GLU A 547 23.44 10.07 13.13
N ALA A 548 24.76 9.94 13.24
CA ALA A 548 25.46 8.75 12.76
C ALA A 548 24.96 7.48 13.49
N SER A 549 24.77 7.51 14.81
CA SER A 549 24.25 6.34 15.52
C SER A 549 22.82 5.95 15.12
N ILE A 550 22.01 6.91 14.65
CA ILE A 550 20.64 6.67 14.19
C ILE A 550 20.63 6.11 12.76
N ILE A 551 21.60 6.50 11.91
CA ILE A 551 21.66 6.08 10.51
C ILE A 551 22.33 4.71 10.33
N TRP A 552 23.33 4.37 11.16
CA TRP A 552 24.27 3.26 10.88
C TRP A 552 23.92 1.90 11.54
N ASP A 553 22.72 1.71 12.07
CA ASP A 553 22.39 0.56 12.93
C ASP A 553 21.97 -0.75 12.18
N SER A 554 22.52 -1.01 10.98
CA SER A 554 22.25 -2.28 10.27
C SER A 554 23.38 -3.30 10.44
N ASP A 555 23.06 -4.43 11.05
CA ASP A 555 23.90 -5.63 11.15
C ASP A 555 24.12 -6.29 9.76
N GLY A 556 24.83 -5.64 8.84
CA GLY A 556 25.59 -6.22 7.70
C GLY A 556 24.94 -7.22 6.72
N SER A 557 23.69 -7.66 6.89
CA SER A 557 23.11 -8.79 6.14
C SER A 557 22.02 -8.40 5.15
N GLU A 558 21.51 -7.17 5.21
CA GLU A 558 20.50 -6.61 4.29
C GLU A 558 20.74 -5.10 4.12
N PRO A 559 20.26 -4.46 3.03
CA PRO A 559 20.41 -3.01 2.88
C PRO A 559 19.85 -2.29 4.12
N PRO A 560 20.61 -1.40 4.78
CA PRO A 560 20.16 -0.69 5.98
C PRO A 560 18.83 0.00 5.72
N VAL A 561 17.76 -0.46 6.37
CA VAL A 561 16.54 0.34 6.45
C VAL A 561 16.85 1.49 7.39
N SER A 562 16.83 2.72 6.87
CA SER A 562 17.11 3.90 7.69
C SER A 562 16.11 3.98 8.87
N PHE A 563 16.55 4.44 10.04
CA PHE A 563 15.66 4.63 11.20
C PHE A 563 14.40 5.44 10.83
N VAL A 564 14.58 6.47 10.01
CA VAL A 564 13.51 7.34 9.48
C VAL A 564 12.51 6.53 8.67
N ASP A 565 12.98 5.70 7.73
CA ASP A 565 12.11 4.86 6.89
C ASP A 565 11.40 3.78 7.71
N ALA A 566 12.11 3.16 8.67
CA ALA A 566 11.54 2.15 9.56
C ALA A 566 10.40 2.75 10.42
N HIS A 567 10.59 3.94 10.97
CA HIS A 567 9.56 4.63 11.74
C HIS A 567 8.38 5.08 10.88
N ALA A 568 8.64 5.66 9.70
CA ALA A 568 7.59 6.06 8.78
C ALA A 568 6.75 4.85 8.31
N ALA A 569 7.42 3.73 7.99
CA ALA A 569 6.75 2.48 7.62
C ALA A 569 5.90 1.93 8.76
N ARG A 570 6.39 1.97 10.01
CA ARG A 570 5.62 1.59 11.20
C ARG A 570 4.35 2.43 11.35
N VAL A 571 4.48 3.76 11.26
CA VAL A 571 3.34 4.68 11.38
C VAL A 571 2.30 4.39 10.29
N ALA A 572 2.75 4.22 9.05
CA ALA A 572 1.89 3.90 7.91
C ALA A 572 1.16 2.56 8.09
N GLU A 573 1.84 1.53 8.61
CA GLU A 573 1.23 0.21 8.82
C GLU A 573 0.15 0.23 9.92
N GLU A 574 0.36 0.99 11.00
CA GLU A 574 -0.69 1.17 12.01
C GLU A 574 -1.89 1.98 11.47
N THR A 575 -1.65 3.01 10.66
CA THR A 575 -2.72 3.72 9.92
C THR A 575 -3.49 2.75 9.01
N ARG A 576 -2.78 1.93 8.25
CA ARG A 576 -3.39 0.92 7.35
C ARG A 576 -4.25 -0.07 8.12
N LYS A 577 -3.80 -0.58 9.27
CA LYS A 577 -4.59 -1.53 10.08
C LYS A 577 -5.93 -0.94 10.51
N VAL A 578 -5.95 0.31 10.98
CA VAL A 578 -7.17 0.98 11.41
C VAL A 578 -8.13 1.16 10.22
N LEU A 579 -7.63 1.66 9.10
CA LEU A 579 -8.45 1.91 7.91
C LEU A 579 -8.90 0.62 7.22
N SER A 580 -8.09 -0.44 7.26
CA SER A 580 -8.44 -1.76 6.73
C SER A 580 -9.58 -2.39 7.53
N ASN A 581 -9.58 -2.26 8.86
CA ASN A 581 -10.70 -2.69 9.69
C ASN A 581 -11.99 -1.91 9.35
N ALA A 582 -11.87 -0.60 9.15
CA ALA A 582 -13.00 0.25 8.73
C ALA A 582 -13.56 -0.14 7.35
N LYS A 583 -12.67 -0.38 6.38
CA LYS A 583 -13.00 -0.88 5.04
C LYS A 583 -13.72 -2.23 5.12
N TRP A 584 -13.23 -3.14 5.94
CA TRP A 584 -13.83 -4.47 6.12
C TRP A 584 -15.24 -4.38 6.71
N ASP A 585 -15.45 -3.59 7.77
CA ASP A 585 -16.78 -3.41 8.39
C ASP A 585 -17.80 -2.84 7.38
N LEU A 586 -17.38 -1.83 6.60
CA LEU A 586 -18.24 -1.23 5.57
C LEU A 586 -18.62 -2.24 4.46
N ARG A 587 -17.65 -3.03 3.98
CA ARG A 587 -17.89 -4.09 2.99
C ARG A 587 -18.82 -5.17 3.53
N GLU A 588 -18.66 -5.57 4.79
CA GLU A 588 -19.50 -6.59 5.42
C GLU A 588 -20.94 -6.13 5.60
N ARG A 589 -21.16 -4.87 6.02
CA ARG A 589 -22.52 -4.28 6.08
C ARG A 589 -23.17 -4.24 4.71
N PHE A 590 -22.43 -3.79 3.70
CA PHE A 590 -22.93 -3.71 2.33
C PHE A 590 -23.30 -5.09 1.77
N ARG A 591 -22.47 -6.09 2.05
CA ARG A 591 -22.73 -7.50 1.69
C ARG A 591 -24.01 -8.01 2.34
N ARG A 592 -24.22 -7.75 3.63
CA ARG A 592 -25.45 -8.16 4.35
C ARG A 592 -26.70 -7.53 3.75
N LEU A 593 -26.65 -6.26 3.35
CA LEU A 593 -27.78 -5.60 2.69
C LEU A 593 -28.09 -6.21 1.31
N ILE A 594 -27.06 -6.50 0.51
CA ILE A 594 -27.23 -7.22 -0.76
C ILE A 594 -27.85 -8.61 -0.51
N ASP A 595 -27.34 -9.35 0.46
CA ASP A 595 -27.84 -10.70 0.79
C ASP A 595 -29.30 -10.64 1.25
N GLN A 596 -29.68 -9.65 2.07
CA GLN A 596 -31.05 -9.41 2.49
C GLN A 596 -31.98 -9.10 1.30
N LEU A 597 -31.62 -8.14 0.45
CA LEU A 597 -32.41 -7.79 -0.73
C LEU A 597 -32.53 -8.95 -1.71
N SER A 598 -31.43 -9.70 -1.93
CA SER A 598 -31.43 -10.88 -2.79
C SER A 598 -32.37 -11.97 -2.26
N ASN A 599 -32.35 -12.22 -0.95
CA ASN A 599 -33.25 -13.18 -0.32
C ASN A 599 -34.71 -12.73 -0.39
N GLU A 600 -35.00 -11.44 -0.20
CA GLU A 600 -36.34 -10.89 -0.34
C GLU A 600 -36.87 -11.05 -1.77
N VAL A 601 -36.09 -10.67 -2.79
CA VAL A 601 -36.44 -10.87 -4.19
C VAL A 601 -36.70 -12.34 -4.50
N ARG A 602 -35.78 -13.23 -4.08
CA ARG A 602 -35.91 -14.68 -4.31
C ARG A 602 -37.15 -15.27 -3.61
N SER A 603 -37.43 -14.87 -2.38
CA SER A 603 -38.59 -15.34 -1.63
C SER A 603 -39.91 -14.92 -2.28
N ALA A 604 -39.97 -13.70 -2.80
CA ALA A 604 -41.15 -13.17 -3.45
C ALA A 604 -41.35 -13.78 -4.85
N GLU A 605 -40.29 -13.99 -5.62
CA GLU A 605 -40.34 -14.77 -6.88
C GLU A 605 -40.83 -16.20 -6.66
N TRP A 606 -40.37 -16.87 -5.60
CA TRP A 606 -40.80 -18.22 -5.28
C TRP A 606 -42.31 -18.29 -4.97
N THR A 607 -42.85 -17.29 -4.27
CA THR A 607 -44.28 -17.22 -4.02
C THR A 607 -45.11 -16.88 -5.26
N GLU A 608 -44.59 -16.08 -6.20
CA GLU A 608 -45.26 -15.85 -7.49
C GLU A 608 -45.31 -17.13 -8.32
N ARG A 609 -44.22 -17.92 -8.32
CA ARG A 609 -44.16 -19.23 -9.00
C ARG A 609 -45.09 -20.28 -8.38
N LYS A 610 -45.37 -20.21 -7.09
CA LYS A 610 -46.31 -21.12 -6.41
C LYS A 610 -47.77 -20.70 -6.55
N GLY A 611 -48.02 -19.42 -6.77
CA GLY A 611 -49.36 -18.86 -6.93
C GLY A 611 -49.87 -18.87 -8.36
N SER A 612 -48.97 -19.05 -9.34
CA SER A 612 -49.29 -19.32 -10.75
C SER A 612 -49.49 -20.82 -10.96
#